data_AF-A0A452ZSM3-F1
#
_entry.id   AF-A0A452ZSM3-F1
#
_cell.length_a   1.000
_cell.length_b   1.000
_cell.length_c   1.000
_cell.angle_alpha   90.00
_cell.angle_beta   90.00
_cell.angle_gamma   90.00
#
_symmetry.space_group_name_H-M   'P 1'
#
loop_
_entity.id
_entity.type
_entity.pdbx_description
1 polymer ?
#
loop_
_entity_poly.entity_id
_entity_poly.type
_entity_poly.pdbx_seq_one_letter_code
_entity_poly.pdbx_strand_id
1 'polypeptide(L)'
;KLDGILALTDQIPTRSTADYATLTEEEIWDECLEWLTSMWPHRLNVILGDQMGAGGVIPTLVFLDRLKQSGQHGPYLIVSSLDKDNGIGDWLRQIRLFPSMKELFYFGNQQGRATMRKQFARKAVGPDFPIILTTYNMVMVEKQLLAQYDWKYVVVDEGYQLKKREHEVLEAVKCQPMDHKLLLIREPFQNNLAELWSLLNFALPNAFSSREEFDSWY
;
A
#
# COMPACT_ATOMS: atom_id res chain seq x y z
N LYS A 1 -15.63 13.61 13.65
CA LYS A 1 -14.40 13.02 13.04
C LYS A 1 -14.70 11.66 12.41
N LEU A 2 -15.48 10.80 13.07
CA LEU A 2 -16.11 9.62 12.46
C LEU A 2 -17.19 9.99 11.43
N ASP A 3 -17.86 11.13 11.59
CA ASP A 3 -18.93 11.60 10.68
C ASP A 3 -18.45 11.81 9.24
N GLY A 4 -17.17 12.15 9.04
CA GLY A 4 -16.59 12.26 7.70
C GLY A 4 -16.26 10.91 7.05
N ILE A 5 -15.95 9.89 7.87
CA ILE A 5 -15.73 8.51 7.40
C ILE A 5 -17.08 7.88 7.04
N LEU A 6 -18.11 8.11 7.87
CA LEU A 6 -19.49 7.67 7.62
C LEU A 6 -20.16 8.43 6.46
N ALA A 7 -19.86 9.71 6.24
CA ALA A 7 -20.36 10.42 5.06
C ALA A 7 -19.78 9.89 3.74
N LEU A 8 -18.60 9.26 3.79
CA LEU A 8 -17.99 8.61 2.64
C LEU A 8 -18.47 7.17 2.46
N THR A 9 -19.08 6.53 3.47
CA THR A 9 -19.68 5.19 3.29
C THR A 9 -20.85 5.19 2.31
N ASP A 10 -21.59 6.30 2.20
CA ASP A 10 -22.64 6.47 1.19
C ASP A 10 -22.08 6.67 -0.24
N GLN A 11 -20.78 6.96 -0.36
CA GLN A 11 -20.04 7.04 -1.63
C GLN A 11 -19.19 5.79 -1.88
N ILE A 12 -19.11 4.85 -0.93
CA ILE A 12 -18.51 3.53 -1.18
C ILE A 12 -19.44 2.82 -2.16
N PRO A 13 -18.96 2.40 -3.35
CA PRO A 13 -19.73 1.53 -4.21
C PRO A 13 -20.01 0.22 -3.46
N THR A 14 -21.21 0.08 -2.89
CA THR A 14 -21.64 -1.17 -2.27
C THR A 14 -22.21 -2.07 -3.34
N ARG A 15 -21.33 -2.74 -4.08
CA ARG A 15 -21.71 -3.87 -4.93
C ARG A 15 -21.61 -5.15 -4.14
N SER A 16 -22.58 -6.03 -4.29
CA SER A 16 -22.51 -7.36 -3.70
C SER A 16 -21.43 -8.18 -4.42
N THR A 17 -20.87 -9.19 -3.75
CA THR A 17 -19.90 -10.10 -4.37
C THR A 17 -20.46 -10.77 -5.64
N ALA A 18 -21.79 -10.93 -5.74
CA ALA A 18 -22.46 -11.45 -6.92
C ALA A 18 -22.40 -10.50 -8.12
N ASP A 19 -22.38 -9.19 -7.89
CA ASP A 19 -22.28 -8.18 -8.94
C ASP A 19 -20.86 -8.12 -9.55
N TYR A 20 -19.84 -8.47 -8.76
CA TYR A 20 -18.46 -8.58 -9.23
C TYR A 20 -18.18 -9.85 -10.04
N ALA A 21 -18.94 -10.93 -9.82
CA ALA A 21 -18.73 -12.20 -10.50
C ALA A 21 -19.01 -12.15 -12.01
N THR A 22 -19.72 -11.12 -12.48
CA THR A 22 -20.07 -10.91 -13.89
C THR A 22 -19.17 -9.92 -14.62
N LEU A 23 -18.28 -9.23 -13.91
CA LEU A 23 -17.40 -8.22 -14.49
C LEU A 23 -16.17 -8.84 -15.14
N THR A 24 -15.68 -8.16 -16.18
CA THR A 24 -14.36 -8.40 -16.76
C THR A 24 -13.26 -7.85 -15.85
N GLU A 25 -12.03 -8.32 -16.05
CA GLU A 25 -10.86 -7.85 -15.29
C GLU A 25 -10.62 -6.34 -15.48
N GLU A 26 -10.84 -5.82 -16.69
CA GLU A 26 -10.68 -4.41 -17.02
C GLU A 26 -11.71 -3.53 -16.28
N GLU A 27 -12.96 -3.97 -16.18
CA GLU A 27 -13.99 -3.27 -15.40
C GLU A 27 -13.66 -3.23 -13.90
N ILE A 28 -13.12 -4.34 -13.35
CA ILE A 28 -12.67 -4.38 -11.95
C ILE A 28 -11.52 -3.39 -11.72
N TRP A 29 -10.59 -3.30 -12.67
CA TRP A 29 -9.47 -2.36 -12.60
C TRP A 29 -9.92 -0.91 -12.63
N ASP A 30 -10.88 -0.57 -13.50
CA ASP A 30 -11.46 0.77 -13.59
C ASP A 30 -12.16 1.16 -12.28
N GLU A 31 -12.97 0.27 -11.69
CA GLU A 31 -13.60 0.54 -10.40
C GLU A 31 -12.57 0.76 -9.28
N CYS A 32 -11.52 -0.06 -9.24
CA CYS A 32 -10.42 0.11 -8.28
C CYS A 32 -9.69 1.45 -8.47
N LEU A 33 -9.48 1.86 -9.71
CA LEU A 33 -8.81 3.12 -10.05
C LEU A 33 -9.66 4.34 -9.71
N GLU A 34 -10.96 4.29 -9.99
CA GLU A 34 -11.92 5.33 -9.59
C GLU A 34 -11.97 5.46 -8.06
N TRP A 35 -11.99 4.34 -7.34
CA TRP A 35 -11.95 4.32 -5.89
C TRP A 35 -10.68 4.95 -5.32
N LEU A 36 -9.50 4.54 -5.80
CA LEU A 36 -8.23 5.15 -5.39
C LEU A 36 -8.19 6.66 -5.66
N THR A 37 -8.72 7.07 -6.81
CA THR A 37 -8.76 8.48 -7.23
C THR A 37 -9.69 9.30 -6.36
N SER A 38 -10.87 8.78 -5.98
CA SER A 38 -11.83 9.49 -5.14
C SER A 38 -11.35 9.63 -3.69
N MET A 39 -10.60 8.66 -3.17
CA MET A 39 -10.05 8.69 -1.80
C MET A 39 -8.88 9.67 -1.63
N TRP A 40 -8.11 9.90 -2.69
CA TRP A 40 -6.95 10.79 -2.69
C TRP A 40 -7.20 12.20 -2.12
N PRO A 41 -8.16 13.01 -2.63
CA PRO A 41 -8.38 14.37 -2.10
C PRO A 41 -8.81 14.40 -0.63
N HIS A 42 -9.38 13.30 -0.12
CA HIS A 42 -9.87 13.20 1.25
C HIS A 42 -8.80 12.75 2.27
N ARG A 43 -7.57 12.46 1.83
CA ARG A 43 -6.49 11.94 2.69
C ARG A 43 -6.89 10.67 3.44
N LEU A 44 -7.65 9.82 2.76
CA LEU A 44 -8.04 8.52 3.30
C LEU A 44 -7.06 7.42 2.89
N ASN A 45 -6.92 6.45 3.79
CA ASN A 45 -6.18 5.22 3.56
C ASN A 45 -7.13 4.17 2.98
N VAL A 46 -6.62 3.33 2.10
CA VAL A 46 -7.42 2.36 1.34
C VAL A 46 -6.98 0.93 1.65
N ILE A 47 -7.95 0.02 1.79
CA ILE A 47 -7.72 -1.41 1.79
C ILE A 47 -8.38 -1.97 0.53
N LEU A 48 -7.61 -2.64 -0.33
CA LEU A 48 -8.12 -3.38 -1.48
C LEU A 48 -7.97 -4.87 -1.19
N GLY A 49 -9.11 -5.54 -0.99
CA GLY A 49 -9.18 -7.00 -0.89
C GLY A 49 -9.55 -7.58 -2.23
N ASP A 50 -8.67 -8.41 -2.79
CA ASP A 50 -8.91 -9.13 -4.04
C ASP A 50 -8.81 -10.64 -3.80
N GLN A 51 -9.87 -11.38 -4.14
CA GLN A 51 -9.86 -12.85 -4.14
C GLN A 51 -9.36 -13.45 -5.47
N MET A 52 -9.18 -12.63 -6.51
CA MET A 52 -8.98 -13.05 -7.90
C MET A 52 -7.52 -12.97 -8.37
N GLY A 53 -6.58 -12.57 -7.50
CA GLY A 53 -5.15 -12.82 -7.65
C GLY A 53 -4.34 -11.81 -8.47
N ALA A 54 -4.98 -10.86 -9.19
CA ALA A 54 -4.31 -9.90 -10.07
C ALA A 54 -4.67 -8.41 -9.82
N GLY A 55 -5.77 -8.13 -9.11
CA GLY A 55 -6.52 -6.89 -9.24
C GLY A 55 -5.94 -5.64 -8.55
N GLY A 56 -4.97 -5.78 -7.65
CA GLY A 56 -4.45 -4.62 -6.91
C GLY A 56 -3.29 -3.89 -7.60
N VAL A 57 -2.39 -4.63 -8.25
CA VAL A 57 -1.08 -4.08 -8.68
C VAL A 57 -1.23 -3.09 -9.83
N ILE A 58 -1.87 -3.50 -10.92
CA ILE A 58 -2.02 -2.66 -12.11
C ILE A 58 -2.80 -1.38 -11.79
N PRO A 59 -3.99 -1.42 -11.17
CA PRO A 59 -4.71 -0.19 -10.83
C PRO A 59 -3.91 0.72 -9.89
N THR A 60 -3.17 0.15 -8.94
CA THR A 60 -2.28 0.92 -8.07
C THR A 60 -1.19 1.64 -8.87
N LEU A 61 -0.53 0.96 -9.81
CA LEU A 61 0.51 1.59 -10.62
C LEU A 61 -0.06 2.66 -11.55
N VAL A 62 -1.19 2.41 -12.20
CA VAL A 62 -1.87 3.43 -13.02
C VAL A 62 -2.23 4.65 -12.17
N PHE A 63 -2.72 4.45 -10.96
CA PHE A 63 -3.00 5.54 -10.02
C PHE A 63 -1.74 6.34 -9.65
N LEU A 64 -0.65 5.67 -9.26
CA LEU A 64 0.62 6.33 -8.94
C LEU A 64 1.20 7.09 -10.15
N ASP A 65 0.98 6.59 -11.37
CA ASP A 65 1.41 7.26 -12.60
C ASP A 65 0.65 8.57 -12.82
N ARG A 66 -0.68 8.52 -12.70
CA ARG A 66 -1.53 9.72 -12.75
C ARG A 66 -1.13 10.76 -11.71
N LEU A 67 -0.77 10.33 -10.50
CA LEU A 67 -0.23 11.22 -9.48
C LEU A 67 1.11 11.85 -9.92
N LYS A 68 2.07 11.07 -10.43
CA LYS A 68 3.36 11.62 -10.92
C LYS A 68 3.16 12.60 -12.06
N GLN A 69 2.29 12.31 -13.01
CA GLN A 69 1.98 13.17 -14.15
C GLN A 69 1.30 14.49 -13.74
N SER A 70 0.52 14.48 -12.65
CA SER A 70 -0.10 15.69 -12.07
C SER A 70 0.84 16.50 -11.14
N GLY A 71 2.14 16.21 -11.16
CA GLY A 71 3.15 16.92 -10.37
C GLY A 71 3.34 16.36 -8.95
N GLN A 72 2.61 15.32 -8.57
CA GLN A 72 2.81 14.61 -7.31
C GLN A 72 3.94 13.59 -7.50
N HIS A 73 5.19 14.03 -7.44
CA HIS A 73 6.31 13.17 -7.84
C HIS A 73 6.72 12.08 -6.84
N GLY A 74 6.12 12.07 -5.64
CA GLY A 74 6.41 11.12 -4.56
C GLY A 74 6.99 11.81 -3.33
N PRO A 75 7.82 11.09 -2.53
CA PRO A 75 8.33 9.74 -2.75
C PRO A 75 7.27 8.65 -2.50
N TYR A 76 7.37 7.53 -3.23
CA TYR A 76 6.45 6.38 -3.15
C TYR A 76 7.20 5.13 -2.67
N LEU A 77 6.62 4.41 -1.71
CA LEU A 77 7.17 3.18 -1.15
C LEU A 77 6.23 2.02 -1.39
N ILE A 78 6.77 0.90 -1.86
CA ILE A 78 6.06 -0.38 -1.99
C ILE A 78 6.78 -1.40 -1.12
N VAL A 79 6.03 -2.01 -0.21
CA VAL A 79 6.50 -3.07 0.67
C VAL A 79 5.77 -4.36 0.29
N SER A 80 6.51 -5.36 -0.18
CA SER A 80 5.93 -6.65 -0.56
C SER A 80 6.81 -7.81 -0.10
N SER A 81 6.36 -9.04 -0.31
CA SER A 81 7.14 -10.26 -0.07
C SER A 81 8.35 -10.33 -1.03
N LEU A 82 9.41 -11.05 -0.65
CA LEU A 82 10.58 -11.25 -1.52
C LEU A 82 10.28 -12.19 -2.71
N ASP A 83 9.04 -12.66 -2.85
CA ASP A 83 8.63 -13.58 -3.90
C ASP A 83 8.88 -12.97 -5.30
N LYS A 84 9.45 -13.79 -6.18
CA LYS A 84 9.81 -13.39 -7.55
C LYS A 84 8.62 -13.42 -8.51
N ASP A 85 7.61 -14.21 -8.22
CA ASP A 85 6.48 -14.44 -9.10
C ASP A 85 5.28 -13.61 -8.65
N ASN A 86 5.03 -13.51 -7.33
CA ASN A 86 3.83 -12.87 -6.76
C ASN A 86 4.11 -11.68 -5.81
N GLY A 87 5.37 -11.34 -5.56
CA GLY A 87 5.76 -10.26 -4.65
C GLY A 87 6.52 -9.15 -5.38
N ILE A 88 7.68 -8.79 -4.85
CA ILE A 88 8.57 -7.77 -5.44
C ILE A 88 8.85 -8.03 -6.93
N GLY A 89 8.99 -9.29 -7.34
CA GLY A 89 9.28 -9.58 -8.75
C GLY A 89 8.13 -9.19 -9.70
N ASP A 90 6.88 -9.32 -9.27
CA ASP A 90 5.72 -8.86 -10.05
C ASP A 90 5.70 -7.35 -10.17
N TRP A 91 5.80 -6.64 -9.04
CA TRP A 91 5.87 -5.19 -9.03
C TRP A 91 6.98 -4.64 -9.93
N LEU A 92 8.18 -5.22 -9.88
CA LEU A 92 9.29 -4.80 -10.75
C LEU A 92 8.99 -5.02 -12.23
N ARG A 93 8.35 -6.13 -12.60
CA ARG A 93 7.95 -6.38 -13.99
C ARG A 93 6.91 -5.35 -14.44
N GLN A 94 5.88 -5.11 -13.62
CA GLN A 94 4.78 -4.22 -13.97
C GLN A 94 5.22 -2.76 -14.03
N ILE A 95 6.04 -2.28 -13.09
CA ILE A 95 6.53 -0.88 -13.10
C ILE A 95 7.31 -0.56 -14.38
N ARG A 96 8.06 -1.53 -14.93
CA ARG A 96 8.82 -1.34 -16.18
C ARG A 96 7.94 -1.11 -17.40
N LEU A 97 6.65 -1.42 -17.32
CA LEU A 97 5.68 -1.10 -18.37
C LEU A 97 5.31 0.39 -18.38
N PHE A 98 5.66 1.15 -17.35
CA PHE A 98 5.36 2.58 -17.20
C PHE A 98 6.61 3.44 -17.48
N PRO A 99 6.75 4.06 -18.67
CA PRO A 99 7.98 4.78 -19.05
C PRO A 99 8.31 5.99 -18.18
N SER A 100 7.30 6.57 -17.53
CA SER A 100 7.37 7.71 -16.60
C SER A 100 7.89 7.32 -15.21
N MET A 101 7.96 6.02 -14.92
CA MET A 101 8.35 5.49 -13.61
C MET A 101 9.74 4.89 -13.66
N LYS A 102 10.55 5.25 -12.68
CA LYS A 102 11.80 4.56 -12.37
C LYS A 102 11.58 3.71 -11.14
N GLU A 103 12.07 2.48 -11.14
CA GLU A 103 12.03 1.61 -9.98
C GLU A 103 13.40 1.54 -9.29
N LEU A 104 13.40 1.41 -7.97
CA LEU A 104 14.58 1.04 -7.20
C LEU A 104 14.21 -0.05 -6.21
N PHE A 105 14.78 -1.25 -6.40
CA PHE A 105 14.65 -2.32 -5.43
C PHE A 105 15.70 -2.17 -4.33
N TYR A 106 15.29 -1.66 -3.18
CA TYR A 106 16.14 -1.46 -2.01
C TYR A 106 16.28 -2.77 -1.22
N PHE A 107 17.30 -3.54 -1.58
CA PHE A 107 17.63 -4.84 -0.97
C PHE A 107 19.12 -5.15 -1.08
N GLY A 108 19.60 -6.16 -0.35
CA GLY A 108 20.98 -6.63 -0.39
C GLY A 108 21.75 -6.31 0.88
N ASN A 109 23.07 -6.46 0.84
CA ASN A 109 23.94 -6.24 2.00
C ASN A 109 24.20 -4.75 2.26
N GLN A 110 24.84 -4.42 3.40
CA GLN A 110 25.06 -3.04 3.83
C GLN A 110 25.83 -2.19 2.80
N GLN A 111 26.81 -2.78 2.11
CA GLN A 111 27.60 -2.09 1.08
C GLN A 111 26.76 -1.79 -0.17
N GLY A 112 26.02 -2.77 -0.67
CA GLY A 112 25.11 -2.58 -1.81
C GLY A 112 24.06 -1.50 -1.53
N ARG A 113 23.47 -1.53 -0.33
CA ARG A 113 22.52 -0.51 0.12
C ARG A 113 23.14 0.87 0.22
N ALA A 114 24.39 0.98 0.66
CA ALA A 114 25.11 2.27 0.70
C ALA A 114 25.24 2.89 -0.70
N THR A 115 25.45 2.08 -1.72
CA THR A 115 25.48 2.53 -3.13
C THR A 115 24.09 2.93 -3.61
N MET A 116 23.07 2.11 -3.35
CA MET A 116 21.68 2.42 -3.74
C MET A 116 21.19 3.73 -3.13
N ARG A 117 21.51 4.02 -1.87
CA ARG A 117 21.11 5.26 -1.18
C ARG A 117 21.56 6.54 -1.89
N LYS A 118 22.65 6.49 -2.66
CA LYS A 118 23.10 7.64 -3.47
C LYS A 118 22.12 7.97 -4.59
N GLN A 119 21.35 6.99 -5.06
CA GLN A 119 20.40 7.12 -6.17
C GLN A 119 19.06 7.72 -5.75
N PHE A 120 18.68 7.63 -4.46
CA PHE A 120 17.38 8.09 -3.97
C PHE A 120 17.47 9.02 -2.77
N ALA A 121 18.54 9.83 -2.66
CA ALA A 121 18.70 10.75 -1.54
C ALA A 121 17.54 11.76 -1.40
N ARG A 122 17.16 12.13 -0.17
CA ARG A 122 16.01 13.02 0.13
C ARG A 122 15.99 14.34 -0.67
N LYS A 123 17.14 14.95 -0.93
CA LYS A 123 17.23 16.20 -1.70
C LYS A 123 16.90 16.03 -3.20
N ALA A 124 16.81 14.79 -3.68
CA ALA A 124 16.53 14.46 -5.07
C ALA A 124 15.06 14.07 -5.32
N VAL A 125 14.16 14.23 -4.35
CA VAL A 125 12.73 14.00 -4.57
C VAL A 125 12.23 14.97 -5.65
N GLY A 126 11.73 14.41 -6.74
CA GLY A 126 11.34 15.12 -7.95
C GLY A 126 10.86 14.13 -9.02
N PRO A 127 10.63 14.58 -10.27
CA PRO A 127 10.10 13.73 -11.34
C PRO A 127 10.84 12.40 -11.50
N ASP A 128 12.18 12.46 -11.44
CA ASP A 128 13.10 11.34 -11.58
C ASP A 128 13.27 10.46 -10.34
N PHE A 129 12.66 10.84 -9.21
CA PHE A 129 12.76 10.04 -8.00
C PHE A 129 12.09 8.68 -8.20
N PRO A 130 12.80 7.57 -7.96
CA PRO A 130 12.26 6.24 -8.22
C PRO A 130 11.18 5.86 -7.21
N ILE A 131 10.25 5.01 -7.63
CA ILE A 131 9.42 4.24 -6.72
C ILE A 131 10.34 3.28 -6.00
N ILE A 132 10.34 3.34 -4.67
CA ILE A 132 11.19 2.48 -3.84
C ILE A 132 10.42 1.21 -3.54
N LEU A 133 10.97 0.07 -3.92
CA LEU A 133 10.45 -1.24 -3.58
C LEU A 133 11.34 -1.88 -2.54
N THR A 134 10.76 -2.50 -1.53
CA THR A 134 11.54 -3.20 -0.51
C THR A 134 10.71 -4.31 0.14
N THR A 135 11.35 -5.10 0.98
CA THR A 135 10.69 -6.20 1.68
C THR A 135 10.35 -5.84 3.11
N TYR A 136 9.40 -6.56 3.69
CA TYR A 136 9.06 -6.46 5.11
C TYR A 136 10.28 -6.48 6.04
N ASN A 137 11.22 -7.40 5.80
CA ASN A 137 12.45 -7.48 6.59
C ASN A 137 13.31 -6.23 6.45
N MET A 138 13.40 -5.68 5.23
CA MET A 138 14.20 -4.49 4.98
C MET A 138 13.60 -3.23 5.60
N VAL A 139 12.28 -3.09 5.60
CA VAL A 139 11.61 -1.98 6.30
C VAL A 139 11.93 -2.01 7.79
N MET A 140 11.90 -3.19 8.41
CA MET A 140 12.26 -3.33 9.84
C MET A 140 13.71 -2.95 10.12
N VAL A 141 14.65 -3.46 9.32
CA VAL A 141 16.09 -3.24 9.51
C VAL A 141 16.47 -1.79 9.25
N GLU A 142 15.89 -1.15 8.24
CA GLU A 142 16.26 0.19 7.78
C GLU A 142 15.22 1.26 8.16
N LYS A 143 14.36 0.98 9.16
CA LYS A 143 13.23 1.83 9.56
C LYS A 143 13.60 3.30 9.80
N GLN A 144 14.74 3.55 10.44
CA GLN A 144 15.20 4.91 10.75
C GLN A 144 15.63 5.68 9.49
N LEU A 145 16.19 4.97 8.52
CA LEU A 145 16.64 5.57 7.27
C LEU A 145 15.46 5.89 6.35
N LEU A 146 14.53 4.94 6.22
CA LEU A 146 13.31 5.15 5.45
C LEU A 146 12.44 6.27 6.07
N ALA A 147 12.49 6.45 7.40
CA ALA A 147 11.74 7.49 8.10
C ALA A 147 12.30 8.89 7.88
N GLN A 148 13.42 9.03 7.16
CA GLN A 148 13.94 10.33 6.74
C GLN A 148 13.17 10.91 5.56
N TYR A 149 12.28 10.15 4.92
CA TYR A 149 11.44 10.59 3.81
C TYR A 149 10.02 10.84 4.29
N ASP A 150 9.39 11.88 3.75
CA ASP A 150 7.97 12.16 3.94
C ASP A 150 7.21 11.47 2.81
N TRP A 151 6.82 10.22 3.01
CA TRP A 151 6.24 9.37 1.96
C TRP A 151 4.87 9.89 1.54
N LYS A 152 4.70 10.11 0.24
CA LYS A 152 3.40 10.53 -0.30
C LYS A 152 2.40 9.39 -0.30
N TYR A 153 2.87 8.19 -0.61
CA TYR A 153 2.05 6.98 -0.61
C TYR A 153 2.90 5.78 -0.21
N VAL A 154 2.36 4.96 0.68
CA VAL A 154 2.96 3.67 1.07
C VAL A 154 1.98 2.56 0.71
N VAL A 155 2.40 1.67 -0.18
CA VAL A 155 1.67 0.46 -0.56
C VAL A 155 2.26 -0.72 0.21
N VAL A 156 1.40 -1.45 0.91
CA VAL A 156 1.75 -2.70 1.59
C VAL A 156 0.99 -3.82 0.88
N ASP A 157 1.74 -4.71 0.23
CA ASP A 157 1.21 -5.82 -0.56
C ASP A 157 1.37 -7.15 0.18
N GLU A 158 0.46 -8.08 -0.06
CA GLU A 158 0.30 -9.30 0.73
C GLU A 158 0.10 -8.98 2.21
N GLY A 159 -0.88 -8.12 2.52
CA GLY A 159 -1.21 -7.72 3.88
C GLY A 159 -1.45 -8.90 4.83
N TYR A 160 -1.76 -10.09 4.33
CA TYR A 160 -1.83 -11.30 5.14
C TYR A 160 -0.47 -11.69 5.75
N GLN A 161 0.68 -11.32 5.19
CA GLN A 161 1.99 -11.57 5.81
C GLN A 161 2.14 -10.80 7.13
N LEU A 162 1.34 -9.75 7.33
CA LEU A 162 1.20 -9.10 8.64
C LEU A 162 0.73 -10.11 9.70
N LYS A 163 0.00 -11.19 9.37
CA LYS A 163 -0.47 -12.26 10.28
C LYS A 163 0.64 -12.96 11.09
N LYS A 164 1.87 -13.06 10.57
CA LYS A 164 2.93 -13.92 11.15
C LYS A 164 4.02 -13.18 11.93
N ARG A 165 4.14 -11.86 11.76
CA ARG A 165 5.16 -10.99 12.39
C ARG A 165 4.55 -9.64 12.79
N GLU A 166 3.30 -9.70 13.26
CA GLU A 166 2.31 -8.60 13.39
C GLU A 166 2.90 -7.30 13.91
N HIS A 167 3.54 -7.31 15.07
CA HIS A 167 3.88 -6.05 15.72
C HIS A 167 5.09 -5.35 15.08
N GLU A 168 6.18 -6.07 14.82
CA GLU A 168 7.43 -5.41 14.40
C GLU A 168 7.35 -4.82 12.99
N VAL A 169 6.73 -5.54 12.05
CA VAL A 169 6.56 -5.07 10.68
C VAL A 169 5.58 -3.90 10.64
N LEU A 170 4.43 -4.06 11.29
CA LEU A 170 3.38 -3.03 11.32
C LEU A 170 3.91 -1.76 11.97
N GLU A 171 4.60 -1.86 13.11
CA GLU A 171 5.23 -0.72 13.77
C GLU A 171 6.33 -0.10 12.91
N ALA A 172 7.17 -0.91 12.24
CA ALA A 172 8.19 -0.38 11.35
C ALA A 172 7.60 0.43 10.19
N VAL A 173 6.48 -0.03 9.60
CA VAL A 173 5.75 0.71 8.55
C VAL A 173 5.06 1.94 9.15
N LYS A 174 4.38 1.83 10.30
CA LYS A 174 3.73 2.96 10.97
C LYS A 174 4.70 4.06 11.39
N CYS A 175 5.95 3.72 11.70
CA CYS A 175 7.00 4.68 12.02
C CYS A 175 7.44 5.54 10.82
N GLN A 176 7.06 5.19 9.60
CA GLN A 176 7.40 5.98 8.43
C GLN A 176 6.45 7.18 8.32
N PRO A 177 6.95 8.43 8.20
CA PRO A 177 6.08 9.58 7.93
C PRO A 177 5.41 9.39 6.57
N MET A 178 4.07 9.39 6.54
CA MET A 178 3.33 9.20 5.30
C MET A 178 2.00 9.94 5.25
N ASP A 179 1.63 10.44 4.06
CA ASP A 179 0.33 11.08 3.82
C ASP A 179 -0.79 10.04 3.60
N HIS A 180 -0.51 8.97 2.85
CA HIS A 180 -1.51 7.97 2.44
C HIS A 180 -0.96 6.53 2.50
N LYS A 181 -1.86 5.59 2.77
CA LYS A 181 -1.60 4.15 2.83
C LYS A 181 -2.55 3.38 1.93
N LEU A 182 -2.00 2.36 1.27
CA LEU A 182 -2.78 1.34 0.60
C LEU A 182 -2.36 -0.04 1.07
N LEU A 183 -3.33 -0.86 1.44
CA LEU A 183 -3.12 -2.24 1.82
C LEU A 183 -3.76 -3.15 0.77
N LEU A 184 -2.96 -3.99 0.11
CA LEU A 184 -3.44 -5.00 -0.82
C LEU A 184 -3.51 -6.36 -0.12
N ILE A 185 -4.64 -7.04 -0.26
CA ILE A 185 -4.90 -8.32 0.40
C ILE A 185 -5.37 -9.30 -0.66
N ARG A 186 -4.57 -10.33 -0.94
CA ARG A 186 -4.85 -11.32 -2.00
C ARG A 186 -5.52 -12.60 -1.50
N GLU A 187 -5.60 -12.78 -0.18
CA GLU A 187 -6.21 -13.94 0.44
C GLU A 187 -7.50 -13.54 1.16
N PRO A 188 -8.57 -14.34 1.08
CA PRO A 188 -9.78 -14.10 1.85
C PRO A 188 -9.50 -14.12 3.36
N PHE A 189 -10.12 -13.19 4.09
CA PHE A 189 -10.09 -13.17 5.55
C PHE A 189 -10.56 -14.50 6.12
N GLN A 190 -9.87 -15.04 7.13
CA GLN A 190 -10.30 -16.29 7.75
C GLN A 190 -11.40 -16.09 8.81
N ASN A 191 -12.24 -15.05 8.68
CA ASN A 191 -13.25 -14.65 9.68
C ASN A 191 -12.69 -14.53 11.11
N ASN A 192 -11.46 -14.04 11.25
CA ASN A 192 -10.85 -13.77 12.56
C ASN A 192 -10.97 -12.27 12.89
N LEU A 193 -11.69 -11.94 13.97
CA LEU A 193 -11.82 -10.55 14.44
C LEU A 193 -10.46 -9.90 14.73
N ALA A 194 -9.44 -10.68 15.12
CA ALA A 194 -8.06 -10.23 15.30
C ALA A 194 -7.44 -9.72 14.00
N GLU A 195 -7.67 -10.45 12.93
CA GLU A 195 -7.18 -10.10 11.59
C GLU A 195 -7.85 -8.82 11.11
N LEU A 196 -9.17 -8.73 11.22
CA LEU A 196 -9.93 -7.55 10.79
C LEU A 196 -9.46 -6.30 11.54
N TRP A 197 -9.30 -6.38 12.87
CA TRP A 197 -8.82 -5.26 13.66
C TRP A 197 -7.41 -4.83 13.28
N SER A 198 -6.47 -5.76 13.10
CA SER A 198 -5.08 -5.41 12.74
C SER A 198 -5.02 -4.61 11.44
N LEU A 199 -5.87 -4.93 10.47
CA LEU A 199 -5.97 -4.24 9.18
C LEU A 199 -6.66 -2.88 9.32
N LEU A 200 -7.75 -2.82 10.09
CA LEU A 200 -8.45 -1.57 10.38
C LEU A 200 -7.60 -0.61 11.21
N ASN A 201 -6.84 -1.10 12.18
CA ASN A 201 -5.85 -0.35 12.94
C ASN A 201 -4.73 0.17 12.04
N PHE A 202 -4.30 -0.60 11.04
CA PHE A 202 -3.31 -0.11 10.08
C PHE A 202 -3.84 1.07 9.25
N ALA A 203 -5.03 0.92 8.68
CA ALA A 203 -5.66 1.92 7.83
C ALA A 203 -6.15 3.14 8.63
N LEU A 204 -6.69 2.93 9.82
CA LEU A 204 -7.34 3.96 10.65
C LEU A 204 -6.91 3.81 12.12
N PRO A 205 -5.62 4.05 12.44
CA PRO A 205 -5.06 3.78 13.77
C PRO A 205 -5.73 4.59 14.89
N ASN A 206 -6.25 5.79 14.56
CA ASN A 206 -6.93 6.64 15.52
C ASN A 206 -8.35 6.16 15.85
N ALA A 207 -9.01 5.47 14.92
CA ALA A 207 -10.38 4.95 15.12
C ALA A 207 -10.36 3.56 15.78
N PHE A 208 -9.33 2.76 15.51
CA PHE A 208 -9.20 1.39 15.99
C PHE A 208 -7.95 1.21 16.86
N SER A 209 -7.78 2.05 17.89
CA SER A 209 -6.57 2.07 18.71
C SER A 209 -6.52 0.97 19.80
N SER A 210 -7.66 0.58 20.35
CA SER A 210 -7.78 -0.50 21.34
C SER A 210 -8.32 -1.77 20.70
N ARG A 211 -7.66 -2.88 21.03
CA ARG A 211 -8.09 -4.22 20.64
C ARG A 211 -9.27 -4.67 21.48
N GLU A 212 -9.24 -4.35 22.77
CA GLU A 212 -10.25 -4.70 23.76
C GLU A 212 -11.58 -4.01 23.46
N GLU A 213 -11.56 -2.73 23.09
CA GLU A 213 -12.77 -2.01 22.68
C GLU A 213 -13.39 -2.63 21.43
N PHE A 214 -12.57 -2.99 20.44
CA PHE A 214 -13.04 -3.65 19.23
C PHE A 214 -13.69 -5.00 19.52
N ASP A 215 -13.05 -5.84 20.33
CA ASP A 215 -13.59 -7.16 20.72
C ASP A 215 -14.86 -7.05 21.59
N SER A 216 -15.13 -5.87 22.18
CA SER A 216 -16.37 -5.64 22.92
C SER A 216 -17.56 -5.21 22.04
N TRP A 217 -17.28 -4.68 20.84
CA TRP A 217 -18.31 -4.18 19.90
C TRP A 217 -18.80 -5.23 18.91
N TYR A 218 -17.98 -6.26 18.61
CA TYR A 218 -18.21 -7.29 17.58
C TYR A 218 -18.15 -8.69 18.16
#